data_AF-A0A1C5CEH9-F1
#
_entry.id   AF-A0A1C5CEH9-F1
#
_cell.length_a   1.000
_cell.length_b   1.000
_cell.length_c   1.000
_cell.angle_alpha   90.00
_cell.angle_beta   90.00
_cell.angle_gamma   90.00
#
_symmetry.space_group_name_H-M   'P 1'
#
loop_
_entity.id
_entity.type
_entity.pdbx_description
1 polymer ?
#
loop_
_entity_poly.entity_id
_entity_poly.type
_entity_poly.pdbx_seq_one_letter_code
_entity_poly.pdbx_strand_id
1 'polypeptide(L)'
;MVADALRHHISEGELRVGERIPTQAELSEQYGVPRGAVRRALEILEHEGLIKRAQQGTPATVARTTPVAAPADPAPGSRPSDAQHGPAGSDVPEPRRHPPRPAGVFLGERVAQCFRRRQVTIDAYCLNGETLASALAGPLVTLGTAGVRNPERITVRILLPNADDPLALPQVVGEPANTRPRERLRETTGHIYGSLRHSLRMLKVRGLVPEVSVEARKVSISPTQKVYILNGEEVLAGHYQVQSRRVDLDRDDPIEIYDMLGVEGMLFRHTAVDDDHVTAAYVEQTQQWFDSLWNTIAVPWDS
;
A
#
# COMPACT_ATOMS: atom_id res chain seq x y z
N MET A 1 -6.07 15.04 18.18
CA MET A 1 -5.27 13.92 18.72
C MET A 1 -3.99 14.45 19.38
N VAL A 2 -3.24 13.64 20.13
CA VAL A 2 -1.97 14.08 20.78
C VAL A 2 -0.95 14.62 19.76
N ALA A 3 -0.89 14.04 18.55
CA ALA A 3 -0.05 14.55 17.47
C ALA A 3 -0.45 15.96 17.03
N ASP A 4 -1.75 16.26 16.96
CA ASP A 4 -2.26 17.57 16.53
C ASP A 4 -1.99 18.65 17.59
N ALA A 5 -2.14 18.30 18.87
CA ALA A 5 -1.81 19.20 19.97
C ALA A 5 -0.32 19.56 19.97
N LEU A 6 0.56 18.54 19.89
CA LEU A 6 2.01 18.76 19.82
C LEU A 6 2.42 19.52 18.54
N ARG A 7 1.75 19.27 17.41
CA ARG A 7 1.96 20.03 16.17
C ARG A 7 1.63 21.50 16.36
N HIS A 8 0.53 21.81 17.06
CA HIS A 8 0.13 23.17 17.38
C HIS A 8 1.14 23.87 18.28
N HIS A 9 1.62 23.22 19.35
CA HIS A 9 2.65 23.78 20.24
C HIS A 9 3.99 24.05 19.52
N ILE A 10 4.38 23.17 18.58
CA ILE A 10 5.57 23.35 17.75
C ILE A 10 5.38 24.51 16.74
N SER A 11 4.18 24.66 16.16
CA SER A 11 3.89 25.72 15.19
C SER A 11 3.73 27.11 15.81
N GLU A 12 3.16 27.19 17.02
CA GLU A 12 3.01 28.43 17.80
C GLU A 12 4.33 28.90 18.44
N GLY A 13 5.40 28.09 18.34
CA GLY A 13 6.73 28.43 18.83
C GLY A 13 6.91 28.27 20.34
N GLU A 14 5.97 27.62 21.02
CA GLU A 14 6.08 27.23 22.44
C GLU A 14 7.17 26.18 22.66
N LEU A 15 7.47 25.37 21.64
CA LEU A 15 8.63 24.48 21.59
C LEU A 15 9.54 24.91 20.43
N ARG A 16 10.72 25.44 20.77
CA ARG A 16 11.66 26.01 19.78
C ARG A 16 12.48 24.91 19.11
N VAL A 17 12.95 25.17 17.89
CA VAL A 17 13.88 24.26 17.18
C VAL A 17 15.12 23.98 18.03
N GLY A 18 15.42 22.71 18.25
CA GLY A 18 16.49 22.22 19.12
C GLY A 18 16.08 21.94 20.57
N GLU A 19 14.87 22.34 20.97
CA GLU A 19 14.36 22.11 22.32
C GLU A 19 13.91 20.65 22.51
N ARG A 20 14.09 20.14 23.74
CA ARG A 20 13.75 18.77 24.09
C ARG A 20 12.25 18.66 24.32
N ILE A 21 11.65 17.70 23.64
CA ILE A 21 10.26 17.30 23.83
C ILE A 21 10.19 16.46 25.11
N PRO A 22 9.16 16.67 25.95
CA PRO A 22 8.93 15.84 27.13
C PRO A 22 8.89 14.35 26.78
N THR A 23 9.28 13.51 27.73
CA THR A 23 9.34 12.06 27.55
C THR A 23 7.95 11.46 27.33
N GLN A 24 7.89 10.23 26.81
CA GLN A 24 6.61 9.54 26.60
C GLN A 24 5.82 9.34 27.89
N ALA A 25 6.49 9.24 29.04
CA ALA A 25 5.83 9.12 30.35
C ALA A 25 5.17 10.45 30.75
N GLU A 26 5.90 11.57 30.61
CA GLU A 26 5.40 12.91 30.93
C GLU A 26 4.24 13.32 30.00
N LEU A 27 4.35 13.04 28.70
CA LEU A 27 3.27 13.29 27.73
C LEU A 27 2.04 12.39 27.97
N SER A 28 2.26 11.16 28.47
CA SER A 28 1.15 10.25 28.81
C SER A 28 0.36 10.77 30.01
N GLU A 29 1.05 11.32 31.01
CA GLU A 29 0.45 11.94 32.20
C GLU A 29 -0.22 13.27 31.86
N GLN A 30 0.45 14.15 31.09
CA GLN A 30 -0.05 15.47 30.70
C GLN A 30 -1.34 15.39 29.85
N TYR A 31 -1.40 14.45 28.90
CA TYR A 31 -2.54 14.32 27.99
C TYR A 31 -3.54 13.23 28.42
N GLY A 32 -3.30 12.53 29.53
CA GLY A 32 -4.19 11.49 30.06
C GLY A 32 -4.39 10.31 29.13
N VAL A 33 -3.42 10.01 28.25
CA VAL A 33 -3.52 8.96 27.23
C VAL A 33 -2.51 7.83 27.44
N PRO A 34 -2.80 6.59 26.98
CA PRO A 34 -1.83 5.50 27.06
C PRO A 34 -0.52 5.80 26.31
N ARG A 35 0.63 5.37 26.86
CA ARG A 35 1.97 5.56 26.26
C ARG A 35 2.07 5.12 24.79
N GLY A 36 1.33 4.08 24.39
CA GLY A 36 1.27 3.63 22.99
C GLY A 36 0.65 4.65 22.04
N ALA A 37 -0.30 5.46 22.49
CA ALA A 37 -0.87 6.55 21.70
C ALA A 37 0.09 7.73 21.56
N VAL A 38 0.83 8.05 22.63
CA VAL A 38 1.91 9.05 22.62
C VAL A 38 3.04 8.62 21.67
N ARG A 39 3.43 7.35 21.72
CA ARG A 39 4.47 6.80 20.83
C ARG A 39 4.10 6.98 19.37
N ARG A 40 2.87 6.62 18.98
CA ARG A 40 2.36 6.84 17.62
C ARG A 40 2.31 8.32 17.23
N ALA A 41 1.94 9.21 18.17
CA ALA A 41 1.94 10.65 17.93
C ALA A 41 3.35 11.19 17.63
N LEU A 42 4.36 10.75 18.38
CA LEU A 42 5.75 11.12 18.13
C LEU A 42 6.29 10.52 16.82
N GLU A 43 5.89 9.31 16.44
CA GLU A 43 6.24 8.70 15.14
C GLU A 43 5.67 9.51 13.96
N ILE A 44 4.44 10.01 14.07
CA ILE A 44 3.83 10.88 13.07
C ILE A 44 4.62 12.19 12.92
N LEU A 45 4.97 12.85 14.04
CA LEU A 45 5.73 14.11 14.01
C LEU A 45 7.16 13.93 13.49
N GLU A 46 7.77 12.76 13.74
CA GLU A 46 9.10 12.42 13.21
C GLU A 46 9.03 12.17 11.70
N HIS A 47 8.00 11.49 11.23
CA HIS A 47 7.74 11.29 9.80
C HIS A 47 7.42 12.61 9.08
N GLU A 48 6.80 13.57 9.77
CA GLU A 48 6.58 14.94 9.26
C GLU A 48 7.84 15.82 9.29
N GLY A 49 8.95 15.31 9.84
CA GLY A 49 10.22 16.03 9.97
C GLY A 49 10.19 17.18 10.98
N LEU A 50 9.14 17.24 11.82
CA LEU A 50 8.98 18.25 12.87
C LEU A 50 9.87 17.94 14.08
N ILE A 51 10.19 16.66 14.30
CA ILE A 51 11.02 16.21 15.43
C ILE A 51 12.09 15.22 14.94
N LYS A 52 13.20 15.10 15.66
CA LYS A 52 14.25 14.09 15.43
C LYS A 52 14.54 13.32 16.71
N ARG A 53 14.67 12.00 16.62
CA ARG A 53 15.14 11.16 17.73
C ARG A 53 16.67 11.04 17.71
N ALA A 54 17.29 11.19 18.87
CA ALA A 54 18.75 11.16 19.04
C ALA A 54 19.31 9.79 19.49
N GLN A 55 18.65 8.66 19.17
CA GLN A 55 18.90 7.28 19.65
C GLN A 55 18.16 6.86 20.94
N GLN A 56 18.08 5.54 21.14
CA GLN A 56 17.23 4.85 22.12
C GLN A 56 17.49 5.32 23.55
N GLY A 57 16.46 5.89 24.19
CA GLY A 57 16.50 6.35 25.59
C GLY A 57 16.65 7.86 25.79
N THR A 58 16.84 8.65 24.72
CA THR A 58 16.97 10.12 24.82
C THR A 58 15.69 10.85 24.34
N PRO A 59 15.25 11.94 25.00
CA PRO A 59 14.08 12.71 24.57
C PRO A 59 14.25 13.26 23.14
N ALA A 60 13.18 13.21 22.33
CA ALA A 60 13.19 13.75 20.98
C ALA A 60 13.39 15.27 21.01
N THR A 61 14.03 15.84 20.00
CA THR A 61 14.20 17.30 19.88
C THR A 61 13.41 17.84 18.68
N VAL A 62 12.89 19.06 18.81
CA VAL A 62 12.20 19.73 17.70
C VAL A 62 13.20 20.01 16.59
N ALA A 63 12.94 19.50 15.40
CA ALA A 63 13.81 19.65 14.25
C ALA A 63 13.48 20.89 13.42
N ARG A 64 12.19 21.24 13.29
CA ARG A 64 11.68 22.39 12.53
C ARG A 64 10.29 22.79 13.06
N THR A 65 9.91 24.07 12.95
CA THR A 65 8.64 24.63 13.49
C THR A 65 7.52 24.77 12.45
N THR A 66 7.76 24.43 11.19
CA THR A 66 6.75 24.53 10.12
C THR A 66 6.59 23.17 9.43
N PRO A 67 5.36 22.62 9.33
CA PRO A 67 5.08 21.46 8.50
C PRO A 67 5.46 21.74 7.04
N VAL A 68 5.91 20.72 6.30
CA VAL A 68 6.03 20.82 4.83
C VAL A 68 4.62 20.97 4.26
N ALA A 69 4.25 22.19 3.86
CA ALA A 69 2.99 22.50 3.19
C ALA A 69 3.17 22.57 1.67
N ALA A 70 2.11 22.15 0.96
CA ALA A 70 1.91 22.20 -0.49
C ALA A 70 1.97 23.64 -1.06
N PRO A 71 2.05 23.84 -2.41
CA PRO A 71 2.34 25.12 -3.04
C PRO A 71 1.24 26.17 -2.82
N ALA A 72 1.66 27.41 -2.59
CA ALA A 72 0.82 28.58 -2.43
C ALA A 72 0.29 29.11 -3.78
N ASP A 73 -0.98 29.50 -3.82
CA ASP A 73 -1.57 30.35 -4.87
C ASP A 73 -1.00 31.79 -4.79
N PRO A 74 -0.86 32.51 -5.92
CA PRO A 74 -0.22 33.83 -5.94
C PRO A 74 -1.18 34.95 -5.54
N ALA A 75 -0.66 35.93 -4.79
CA ALA A 75 -1.35 37.19 -4.49
C ALA A 75 -1.36 38.14 -5.72
N PRO A 76 -2.32 39.08 -5.81
CA PRO A 76 -2.67 39.77 -7.04
C PRO A 76 -1.86 41.07 -7.25
N GLY A 77 -1.64 41.39 -8.53
CA GLY A 77 -1.58 42.77 -8.99
C GLY A 77 -0.20 43.40 -9.11
N SER A 78 0.40 43.29 -10.30
CA SER A 78 1.19 44.37 -10.91
C SER A 78 1.18 44.18 -12.43
N ARG A 79 0.65 45.15 -13.15
CA ARG A 79 0.86 45.40 -14.59
C ARG A 79 1.16 46.89 -14.75
N PRO A 80 1.70 47.38 -15.87
CA PRO A 80 2.42 46.69 -16.97
C PRO A 80 3.73 47.41 -17.37
N SER A 81 4.56 46.82 -18.24
CA SER A 81 5.22 47.55 -19.33
C SER A 81 5.96 46.59 -20.28
N ASP A 82 5.49 46.62 -21.52
CA ASP A 82 6.13 46.34 -22.82
C ASP A 82 7.59 45.83 -22.86
N ALA A 83 7.77 44.62 -23.41
CA ALA A 83 8.82 44.32 -24.39
C ALA A 83 8.52 42.98 -25.09
N GLN A 84 8.65 42.98 -26.41
CA GLN A 84 8.37 41.89 -27.33
C GLN A 84 9.49 40.83 -27.40
N HIS A 85 9.10 39.64 -27.88
CA HIS A 85 9.90 38.55 -28.49
C HIS A 85 10.82 37.67 -27.63
N GLY A 86 10.47 36.37 -27.51
CA GLY A 86 11.38 35.26 -27.21
C GLY A 86 10.67 33.88 -27.17
N PRO A 87 11.11 32.86 -27.94
CA PRO A 87 10.46 31.55 -28.02
C PRO A 87 11.10 30.53 -27.05
N ALA A 88 10.28 29.63 -26.50
CA ALA A 88 10.54 28.22 -26.15
C ALA A 88 9.51 27.79 -25.09
N GLY A 89 8.60 26.87 -25.46
CA GLY A 89 7.76 26.19 -24.50
C GLY A 89 8.64 25.53 -23.46
N SER A 90 8.39 25.80 -22.18
CA SER A 90 9.10 25.15 -21.10
C SER A 90 8.73 23.68 -21.11
N ASP A 91 9.70 22.82 -21.41
CA ASP A 91 9.64 21.36 -21.37
C ASP A 91 9.51 20.82 -19.92
N VAL A 92 8.82 21.56 -19.04
CA VAL A 92 8.59 21.14 -17.65
C VAL A 92 7.40 20.19 -17.66
N PRO A 93 7.59 18.89 -17.37
CA PRO A 93 6.48 17.95 -17.32
C PRO A 93 5.51 18.38 -16.21
N GLU A 94 4.22 18.43 -16.51
CA GLU A 94 3.21 18.67 -15.48
C GLU A 94 3.31 17.59 -14.39
N PRO A 95 3.26 17.97 -13.10
CA PRO A 95 3.34 17.00 -12.02
C PRO A 95 2.15 16.05 -12.05
N ARG A 96 2.44 14.75 -11.90
CA ARG A 96 1.40 13.71 -11.80
C ARG A 96 0.43 14.05 -10.66
N ARG A 97 -0.86 13.99 -10.94
CA ARG A 97 -1.94 14.38 -10.01
C ARG A 97 -2.17 13.38 -8.86
N HIS A 98 -1.46 12.26 -8.83
CA HIS A 98 -1.66 11.18 -7.86
C HIS A 98 -0.32 10.76 -7.24
N PRO A 99 0.03 11.30 -6.04
CA PRO A 99 1.25 10.88 -5.37
C PRO A 99 1.17 9.40 -4.95
N PRO A 100 2.30 8.70 -4.82
CA PRO A 100 2.32 7.37 -4.25
C PRO A 100 1.81 7.38 -2.81
N ARG A 101 1.10 6.32 -2.41
CA ARG A 101 0.47 6.21 -1.10
C ARG A 101 0.64 4.81 -0.51
N PRO A 102 0.58 4.64 0.82
CA PRO A 102 0.70 3.34 1.47
C PRO A 102 -0.32 2.32 0.93
N ALA A 103 0.14 1.10 0.64
CA ALA A 103 -0.67 0.06 -0.02
C ALA A 103 -1.95 -0.28 0.74
N GLY A 104 -1.86 -0.40 2.08
CA GLY A 104 -2.99 -0.76 2.94
C GLY A 104 -4.18 0.20 2.88
N VAL A 105 -3.94 1.48 2.58
CA VAL A 105 -5.01 2.48 2.43
C VAL A 105 -5.38 2.66 0.97
N PHE A 106 -4.37 2.81 0.11
CA PHE A 106 -4.61 3.24 -1.25
C PHE A 106 -5.34 2.17 -2.06
N LEU A 107 -4.96 0.89 -1.93
CA LEU A 107 -5.64 -0.18 -2.63
C LEU A 107 -7.12 -0.29 -2.22
N GLY A 108 -7.42 -0.16 -0.92
CA GLY A 108 -8.80 -0.21 -0.41
C GLY A 108 -9.70 0.84 -1.04
N GLU A 109 -9.24 2.08 -1.13
CA GLU A 109 -9.99 3.17 -1.78
C GLU A 109 -10.25 2.89 -3.27
N ARG A 110 -9.24 2.39 -3.99
CA ARG A 110 -9.35 2.10 -5.42
C ARG A 110 -10.25 0.90 -5.70
N VAL A 111 -10.13 -0.16 -4.90
CA VAL A 111 -11.02 -1.32 -4.97
C VAL A 111 -12.46 -0.93 -4.65
N ALA A 112 -12.71 -0.07 -3.66
CA ALA A 112 -14.05 0.43 -3.38
C ALA A 112 -14.66 1.23 -4.56
N GLN A 113 -13.85 1.98 -5.31
CA GLN A 113 -14.29 2.64 -6.54
C GLN A 113 -14.53 1.65 -7.67
N CYS A 114 -13.66 0.64 -7.81
CA CYS A 114 -13.79 -0.45 -8.77
C CYS A 114 -15.14 -1.17 -8.61
N PHE A 115 -15.56 -1.45 -7.38
CA PHE A 115 -16.84 -2.11 -7.04
C PHE A 115 -18.11 -1.29 -7.35
N ARG A 116 -17.99 -0.02 -7.77
CA ARG A 116 -19.13 0.77 -8.26
C ARG A 116 -19.52 0.41 -9.71
N ARG A 117 -18.67 -0.31 -10.44
CA ARG A 117 -18.94 -0.76 -11.80
C ARG A 117 -19.86 -1.99 -11.80
N ARG A 118 -20.60 -2.19 -12.90
CA ARG A 118 -21.43 -3.39 -13.09
C ARG A 118 -20.59 -4.63 -13.33
N GLN A 119 -19.41 -4.49 -13.91
CA GLN A 119 -18.46 -5.57 -14.09
C GLN A 119 -17.17 -5.18 -13.38
N VAL A 120 -16.72 -6.05 -12.50
CA VAL A 120 -15.52 -5.86 -11.68
C VAL A 120 -14.51 -6.92 -12.07
N THR A 121 -13.34 -6.50 -12.54
CA THR A 121 -12.19 -7.39 -12.72
C THR A 121 -11.02 -6.93 -11.87
N ILE A 122 -10.35 -7.88 -11.22
CA ILE A 122 -9.15 -7.64 -10.43
C ILE A 122 -8.13 -8.72 -10.75
N ASP A 123 -7.00 -8.32 -11.33
CA ASP A 123 -5.84 -9.17 -11.48
C ASP A 123 -4.77 -8.74 -10.48
N ALA A 124 -4.27 -9.67 -9.68
CA ALA A 124 -3.33 -9.37 -8.60
C ALA A 124 -2.10 -10.26 -8.68
N TYR A 125 -0.91 -9.66 -8.71
CA TYR A 125 0.37 -10.33 -8.51
C TYR A 125 0.97 -9.86 -7.19
N CYS A 126 1.10 -10.76 -6.21
CA CYS A 126 1.51 -10.37 -4.86
C CYS A 126 2.14 -11.54 -4.08
N LEU A 127 2.77 -11.22 -2.95
CA LEU A 127 3.47 -12.18 -2.10
C LEU A 127 2.53 -13.17 -1.40
N ASN A 128 1.53 -12.67 -0.67
CA ASN A 128 0.66 -13.51 0.18
C ASN A 128 -0.84 -13.16 0.08
N GLY A 129 -1.22 -12.13 -0.70
CA GLY A 129 -2.60 -11.68 -0.85
C GLY A 129 -3.17 -10.84 0.29
N GLU A 130 -2.42 -10.54 1.36
CA GLU A 130 -2.93 -9.87 2.56
C GLU A 130 -3.50 -8.47 2.26
N THR A 131 -2.76 -7.66 1.51
CA THR A 131 -3.20 -6.32 1.13
C THR A 131 -4.46 -6.34 0.27
N LEU A 132 -4.59 -7.33 -0.64
CA LEU A 132 -5.79 -7.51 -1.46
C LEU A 132 -7.00 -7.92 -0.60
N ALA A 133 -6.81 -8.88 0.31
CA ALA A 133 -7.87 -9.34 1.20
C ALA A 133 -8.40 -8.19 2.07
N SER A 134 -7.50 -7.38 2.63
CA SER A 134 -7.86 -6.17 3.38
C SER A 134 -8.61 -5.15 2.53
N ALA A 135 -8.14 -4.89 1.30
CA ALA A 135 -8.77 -3.95 0.38
C ALA A 135 -10.19 -4.36 -0.05
N LEU A 136 -10.46 -5.67 -0.11
CA LEU A 136 -11.77 -6.23 -0.47
C LEU A 136 -12.76 -6.24 0.70
N ALA A 137 -12.28 -6.24 1.95
CA ALA A 137 -13.14 -6.38 3.13
C ALA A 137 -14.28 -5.35 3.18
N GLY A 138 -13.95 -4.06 2.95
CA GLY A 138 -14.94 -2.98 2.95
C GLY A 138 -16.03 -3.16 1.88
N PRO A 139 -15.68 -3.24 0.59
CA PRO A 139 -16.64 -3.44 -0.49
C PRO A 139 -17.54 -4.65 -0.28
N LEU A 140 -16.98 -5.81 0.12
CA LEU A 140 -17.75 -7.04 0.34
C LEU A 140 -18.82 -6.89 1.43
N VAL A 141 -18.54 -6.15 2.50
CA VAL A 141 -19.50 -5.91 3.59
C VAL A 141 -20.61 -4.95 3.17
N THR A 142 -20.32 -4.00 2.27
CA THR A 142 -21.33 -3.02 1.82
C THR A 142 -22.32 -3.57 0.81
N LEU A 143 -22.04 -4.69 0.15
CA LEU A 143 -22.95 -5.29 -0.82
C LEU A 143 -24.25 -5.75 -0.17
N GLY A 144 -25.37 -5.41 -0.80
CA GLY A 144 -26.72 -5.67 -0.27
C GLY A 144 -27.22 -4.65 0.74
N THR A 145 -26.45 -3.59 1.04
CA THR A 145 -26.97 -2.46 1.83
C THR A 145 -27.86 -1.55 0.97
N ALA A 146 -28.88 -0.94 1.60
CA ALA A 146 -29.81 -0.07 0.89
C ALA A 146 -29.08 1.14 0.27
N GLY A 147 -29.38 1.42 -1.01
CA GLY A 147 -28.75 2.52 -1.75
C GLY A 147 -27.39 2.21 -2.38
N VAL A 148 -26.81 1.04 -2.09
CA VAL A 148 -25.58 0.56 -2.77
C VAL A 148 -25.96 -0.36 -3.91
N ARG A 149 -25.47 -0.07 -5.12
CA ARG A 149 -25.66 -0.94 -6.28
C ARG A 149 -24.65 -2.09 -6.25
N ASN A 150 -25.13 -3.32 -6.35
CA ASN A 150 -24.28 -4.50 -6.45
C ASN A 150 -23.73 -4.69 -7.87
N PRO A 151 -22.51 -5.25 -8.03
CA PRO A 151 -22.01 -5.70 -9.33
C PRO A 151 -22.83 -6.82 -9.97
N GLU A 152 -22.82 -6.81 -11.29
CA GLU A 152 -23.22 -7.84 -12.27
C GLU A 152 -22.42 -9.13 -12.15
N ARG A 153 -21.11 -8.89 -12.12
CA ARG A 153 -20.04 -9.85 -12.33
C ARG A 153 -18.82 -9.40 -11.55
N ILE A 154 -18.21 -10.32 -10.82
CA ILE A 154 -16.90 -10.13 -10.20
C ILE A 154 -15.97 -11.24 -10.68
N THR A 155 -14.84 -10.86 -11.26
CA THR A 155 -13.75 -11.79 -11.64
C THR A 155 -12.48 -11.38 -10.90
N VAL A 156 -11.88 -12.30 -10.16
CA VAL A 156 -10.61 -12.06 -9.46
C VAL A 156 -9.61 -13.15 -9.86
N ARG A 157 -8.47 -12.76 -10.43
CA ARG A 157 -7.34 -13.64 -10.71
C ARG A 157 -6.15 -13.24 -9.84
N ILE A 158 -5.51 -14.23 -9.21
CA ILE A 158 -4.41 -13.97 -8.27
C ILE A 158 -3.21 -14.84 -8.64
N LEU A 159 -2.09 -14.21 -9.00
CA LEU A 159 -0.79 -14.84 -9.09
C LEU A 159 -0.07 -14.72 -7.75
N LEU A 160 0.31 -15.88 -7.21
CA LEU A 160 1.00 -16.04 -5.94
C LEU A 160 2.29 -16.83 -6.16
N PRO A 161 3.33 -16.64 -5.34
CA PRO A 161 4.53 -17.44 -5.44
C PRO A 161 4.25 -18.91 -5.10
N ASN A 162 4.89 -19.82 -5.84
CA ASN A 162 4.90 -21.23 -5.48
C ASN A 162 5.92 -21.47 -4.35
N ALA A 163 5.45 -21.52 -3.11
CA ALA A 163 6.29 -21.72 -1.94
C ALA A 163 6.78 -23.18 -1.76
N ASP A 164 6.29 -24.11 -2.58
CA ASP A 164 6.81 -25.48 -2.66
C ASP A 164 8.14 -25.54 -3.43
N ASP A 165 8.33 -24.62 -4.37
CA ASP A 165 9.56 -24.51 -5.15
C ASP A 165 10.61 -23.63 -4.45
N PRO A 166 11.89 -23.71 -4.86
CA PRO A 166 12.92 -22.77 -4.44
C PRO A 166 12.55 -21.33 -4.81
N LEU A 167 12.61 -20.44 -3.83
CA LEU A 167 12.39 -19.00 -3.98
C LEU A 167 13.60 -18.26 -3.41
N ALA A 168 13.97 -17.13 -4.03
CA ALA A 168 15.01 -16.24 -3.50
C ALA A 168 14.60 -15.59 -2.17
N LEU A 169 13.29 -15.38 -1.96
CA LEU A 169 12.72 -14.80 -0.75
C LEU A 169 11.33 -15.42 -0.45
N PRO A 170 10.93 -15.48 0.83
CA PRO A 170 11.73 -15.21 2.03
C PRO A 170 12.73 -16.34 2.32
N GLN A 171 13.83 -16.02 3.02
CA GLN A 171 14.87 -16.99 3.40
C GLN A 171 15.54 -16.62 4.73
N VAL A 172 16.11 -17.60 5.42
CA VAL A 172 16.88 -17.37 6.66
C VAL A 172 18.21 -16.68 6.32
N VAL A 173 18.60 -15.69 7.13
CA VAL A 173 19.87 -14.98 6.94
C VAL A 173 21.03 -15.95 7.14
N GLY A 174 21.87 -16.10 6.12
CA GLY A 174 23.01 -17.03 6.14
C GLY A 174 22.66 -18.50 5.86
N GLU A 175 21.38 -18.86 5.76
CA GLU A 175 20.92 -20.24 5.54
C GLU A 175 19.84 -20.32 4.44
N PRO A 176 20.17 -20.05 3.15
CA PRO A 176 19.21 -20.01 2.05
C PRO A 176 18.43 -21.31 1.83
N ALA A 177 19.00 -22.45 2.22
CA ALA A 177 18.37 -23.77 2.07
C ALA A 177 17.27 -24.03 3.12
N ASN A 178 17.20 -23.24 4.19
CA ASN A 178 16.23 -23.41 5.26
C ASN A 178 14.81 -23.09 4.75
N THR A 179 13.93 -24.10 4.78
CA THR A 179 12.57 -24.04 4.20
C THR A 179 11.55 -23.34 5.10
N ARG A 180 11.82 -23.18 6.40
CA ARG A 180 10.83 -22.67 7.38
C ARG A 180 10.15 -21.36 6.94
N PRO A 181 10.86 -20.33 6.41
CA PRO A 181 10.19 -19.12 5.94
C PRO A 181 9.24 -19.35 4.76
N ARG A 182 9.59 -20.26 3.85
CA ARG A 182 8.74 -20.64 2.71
C ARG A 182 7.54 -21.48 3.16
N GLU A 183 7.71 -22.33 4.16
CA GLU A 183 6.61 -23.09 4.76
C GLU A 183 5.56 -22.14 5.38
N ARG A 184 6.00 -21.17 6.18
CA ARG A 184 5.14 -20.10 6.71
C ARG A 184 4.44 -19.34 5.59
N LEU A 185 5.15 -18.99 4.51
CA LEU A 185 4.57 -18.29 3.36
C LEU A 185 3.46 -19.13 2.73
N ARG A 186 3.67 -20.43 2.53
CA ARG A 186 2.68 -21.37 1.99
C ARG A 186 1.41 -21.40 2.84
N GLU A 187 1.57 -21.57 4.15
CA GLU A 187 0.46 -21.63 5.09
C GLU A 187 -0.33 -20.31 5.13
N THR A 188 0.38 -19.19 5.26
CA THR A 188 -0.21 -17.85 5.31
C THR A 188 -0.98 -17.55 4.04
N THR A 189 -0.38 -17.84 2.88
CA THR A 189 -1.00 -17.63 1.57
C THR A 189 -2.23 -18.53 1.39
N GLY A 190 -2.14 -19.80 1.79
CA GLY A 190 -3.26 -20.74 1.76
C GLY A 190 -4.44 -20.29 2.60
N HIS A 191 -4.20 -19.81 3.83
CA HIS A 191 -5.24 -19.27 4.70
C HIS A 191 -5.91 -18.02 4.11
N ILE A 192 -5.11 -17.06 3.64
CA ILE A 192 -5.62 -15.80 3.06
C ILE A 192 -6.43 -16.08 1.80
N TYR A 193 -5.89 -16.87 0.87
CA TYR A 193 -6.60 -17.20 -0.36
C TYR A 193 -7.88 -18.00 -0.09
N GLY A 194 -7.83 -18.99 0.81
CA GLY A 194 -8.99 -19.79 1.18
C GLY A 194 -10.14 -18.92 1.73
N SER A 195 -9.82 -18.01 2.66
CA SER A 195 -10.78 -17.05 3.24
C SER A 195 -11.36 -16.11 2.18
N LEU A 196 -10.50 -15.55 1.31
CA LEU A 196 -10.91 -14.64 0.25
C LEU A 196 -11.83 -15.33 -0.77
N ARG A 197 -11.44 -16.51 -1.24
CA ARG A 197 -12.21 -17.34 -2.18
C ARG A 197 -13.58 -17.68 -1.61
N HIS A 198 -13.64 -18.05 -0.33
CA HIS A 198 -14.91 -18.32 0.34
C HIS A 198 -15.79 -17.06 0.37
N SER A 199 -15.26 -15.94 0.84
CA SER A 199 -16.00 -14.67 0.99
C SER A 199 -16.61 -14.19 -0.33
N LEU A 200 -15.84 -14.24 -1.42
CA LEU A 200 -16.31 -13.85 -2.76
C LEU A 200 -17.37 -14.82 -3.28
N ARG A 201 -17.15 -16.14 -3.19
CA ARG A 201 -18.14 -17.15 -3.63
C ARG A 201 -19.47 -17.03 -2.88
N MET A 202 -19.42 -16.65 -1.59
CA MET A 202 -20.62 -16.43 -0.79
C MET A 202 -21.50 -15.29 -1.30
N LEU A 203 -20.98 -14.32 -2.06
CA LEU A 203 -21.80 -13.29 -2.70
C LEU A 203 -22.79 -13.88 -3.70
N LYS A 204 -22.33 -14.87 -4.49
CA LYS A 204 -23.19 -15.61 -5.43
C LYS A 204 -24.22 -16.45 -4.70
N VAL A 205 -23.78 -17.19 -3.67
CA VAL A 205 -24.68 -18.03 -2.84
C VAL A 205 -25.79 -17.20 -2.20
N ARG A 206 -25.48 -15.99 -1.73
CA ARG A 206 -26.44 -15.05 -1.13
C ARG A 206 -27.29 -14.29 -2.16
N GLY A 207 -27.09 -14.52 -3.46
CA GLY A 207 -27.79 -13.80 -4.53
C GLY A 207 -27.45 -12.31 -4.63
N LEU A 208 -26.32 -11.87 -4.04
CA LEU A 208 -25.90 -10.47 -4.08
C LEU A 208 -25.25 -10.10 -5.41
N VAL A 209 -24.50 -11.03 -5.99
CA VAL A 209 -23.81 -10.89 -7.28
C VAL A 209 -24.09 -12.14 -8.11
N PRO A 210 -24.74 -12.03 -9.28
CA PRO A 210 -25.12 -13.19 -10.09
C PRO A 210 -23.94 -14.06 -10.52
N GLU A 211 -22.82 -13.42 -10.88
CA GLU A 211 -21.65 -14.11 -11.39
C GLU A 211 -20.37 -13.74 -10.63
N VAL A 212 -19.75 -14.75 -10.04
CA VAL A 212 -18.49 -14.60 -9.32
C VAL A 212 -17.52 -15.69 -9.77
N SER A 213 -16.35 -15.27 -10.25
CA SER A 213 -15.21 -16.12 -10.54
C SER A 213 -14.00 -15.67 -9.71
N VAL A 214 -13.35 -16.61 -9.04
CA VAL A 214 -12.14 -16.36 -8.25
C VAL A 214 -11.20 -17.53 -8.47
N GLU A 215 -10.04 -17.23 -9.05
CA GLU A 215 -9.00 -18.20 -9.36
C GLU A 215 -7.66 -17.68 -8.84
N ALA A 216 -6.87 -18.57 -8.25
CA ALA A 216 -5.46 -18.31 -8.00
C ALA A 216 -4.60 -19.32 -8.76
N ARG A 217 -3.41 -18.86 -9.14
CA ARG A 217 -2.35 -19.69 -9.71
C ARG A 217 -1.04 -19.41 -9.00
N LYS A 218 -0.18 -20.43 -8.94
CA LYS A 218 1.15 -20.39 -8.34
C LYS A 218 2.20 -20.22 -9.44
N VAL A 219 3.24 -19.42 -9.18
CA VAL A 219 4.40 -19.28 -10.09
C VAL A 219 5.70 -19.29 -9.28
N SER A 220 6.72 -19.99 -9.75
CA SER A 220 8.00 -20.19 -9.05
C SER A 220 8.93 -18.97 -9.18
N ILE A 221 8.42 -17.80 -8.80
CA ILE A 221 9.11 -16.51 -8.86
C ILE A 221 8.95 -15.83 -7.49
N SER A 222 10.05 -15.33 -6.92
CA SER A 222 9.97 -14.42 -5.77
C SER A 222 9.44 -13.06 -6.22
N PRO A 223 8.26 -12.60 -5.76
CA PRO A 223 7.69 -11.35 -6.21
C PRO A 223 8.57 -10.17 -5.79
N THR A 224 9.09 -9.42 -6.77
CA THR A 224 9.86 -8.18 -6.53
C THR A 224 8.97 -6.95 -6.49
N GLN A 225 7.71 -7.09 -6.90
CA GLN A 225 6.69 -6.06 -6.89
C GLN A 225 5.32 -6.67 -6.55
N LYS A 226 4.43 -5.82 -6.03
CA LYS A 226 2.99 -6.08 -5.98
C LYS A 226 2.33 -5.30 -7.11
N VAL A 227 1.41 -5.92 -7.82
CA VAL A 227 0.68 -5.32 -8.94
C VAL A 227 -0.79 -5.66 -8.79
N TYR A 228 -1.64 -4.65 -8.92
CA TYR A 228 -3.10 -4.80 -8.94
C TYR A 228 -3.63 -4.09 -10.17
N ILE A 229 -4.25 -4.84 -11.08
CA ILE A 229 -4.92 -4.33 -12.27
C ILE A 229 -6.42 -4.34 -12.00
N LEU A 230 -7.05 -3.17 -12.03
CA LEU A 230 -8.46 -2.98 -11.73
C LEU A 230 -9.20 -2.64 -13.03
N ASN A 231 -10.20 -3.46 -13.39
CA ASN A 231 -11.04 -3.32 -14.57
C ASN A 231 -10.30 -3.24 -15.92
N GLY A 232 -9.00 -3.59 -15.97
CA GLY A 232 -8.15 -3.36 -17.14
C GLY A 232 -7.89 -1.88 -17.47
N GLU A 233 -8.30 -0.96 -16.59
CA GLU A 233 -8.23 0.50 -16.79
C GLU A 233 -7.16 1.15 -15.90
N GLU A 234 -6.81 0.50 -14.78
CA GLU A 234 -5.97 1.06 -13.74
C GLU A 234 -5.00 0.03 -13.17
N VAL A 235 -3.74 0.43 -13.00
CA VAL A 235 -2.70 -0.35 -12.34
C VAL A 235 -2.25 0.37 -11.07
N LEU A 236 -2.17 -0.37 -9.97
CA LEU A 236 -1.48 0.01 -8.75
C LEU A 236 -0.30 -0.92 -8.56
N ALA A 237 0.91 -0.38 -8.63
CA ALA A 237 2.14 -1.17 -8.54
C ALA A 237 3.10 -0.61 -7.48
N GLY A 238 3.89 -1.48 -6.85
CA GLY A 238 4.89 -1.06 -5.88
C GLY A 238 5.93 -2.12 -5.62
N HIS A 239 7.17 -1.73 -5.38
CA HIS A 239 8.25 -2.67 -5.13
C HIS A 239 8.18 -3.28 -3.73
N TYR A 240 8.49 -4.56 -3.62
CA TYR A 240 8.83 -5.17 -2.35
C TYR A 240 10.26 -4.76 -1.99
N GLN A 241 10.46 -4.28 -0.77
CA GLN A 241 11.79 -4.04 -0.21
C GLN A 241 12.19 -5.23 0.64
N VAL A 242 13.42 -5.71 0.41
CA VAL A 242 14.03 -6.77 1.22
C VAL A 242 14.55 -6.17 2.51
N GLN A 243 14.15 -6.74 3.63
CA GLN A 243 14.56 -6.29 4.96
C GLN A 243 14.88 -7.49 5.84
N SER A 244 15.84 -7.33 6.74
CA SER A 244 16.06 -8.30 7.80
C SER A 244 15.03 -8.10 8.91
N ARG A 245 14.41 -9.18 9.37
CA ARG A 245 13.51 -9.16 10.54
C ARG A 245 13.60 -10.46 11.31
N ARG A 246 13.38 -10.35 12.63
CA ARG A 246 13.20 -11.52 13.49
C ARG A 246 11.74 -11.93 13.50
N VAL A 247 11.49 -13.20 13.20
CA VAL A 247 10.15 -13.78 13.15
C VAL A 247 10.07 -15.03 13.99
N ASP A 248 8.97 -15.16 14.71
CA ASP A 248 8.62 -16.41 15.39
C ASP A 248 8.04 -17.37 14.34
N LEU A 249 8.74 -18.48 14.08
CA LEU A 249 8.39 -19.53 13.11
C LEU A 249 8.06 -20.85 13.83
N ASP A 250 7.19 -20.78 14.84
CA ASP A 250 6.89 -21.82 15.86
C ASP A 250 7.91 -21.92 17.00
N ARG A 251 7.61 -22.77 18.01
CA ARG A 251 8.07 -22.86 19.43
C ARG A 251 9.59 -22.82 19.74
N ASP A 252 10.44 -22.43 18.80
CA ASP A 252 11.86 -22.16 18.99
C ASP A 252 12.13 -20.65 19.17
N ASP A 253 13.40 -20.28 19.29
CA ASP A 253 13.85 -18.89 19.28
C ASP A 253 13.51 -18.18 17.95
N PRO A 254 13.22 -16.86 17.99
CA PRO A 254 12.95 -16.07 16.79
C PRO A 254 14.11 -16.16 15.80
N ILE A 255 13.81 -16.50 14.54
CA ILE A 255 14.81 -16.62 13.47
C ILE A 255 14.89 -15.32 12.70
N GLU A 256 16.11 -14.90 12.37
CA GLU A 256 16.34 -13.76 11.49
C GLU A 256 16.22 -14.16 10.01
N ILE A 257 15.32 -13.51 9.29
CA ILE A 257 15.03 -13.79 7.88
C ILE A 257 15.14 -12.53 7.03
N TYR A 258 15.51 -12.71 5.76
CA TYR A 258 15.21 -11.72 4.72
C TYR A 258 13.77 -11.89 4.29
N ASP A 259 12.99 -10.82 4.47
CA ASP A 259 11.56 -10.80 4.20
C ASP A 259 11.16 -9.51 3.47
N MET A 260 9.94 -9.47 2.95
CA MET A 260 9.43 -8.43 2.07
C MET A 260 8.25 -7.71 2.75
N LEU A 261 8.32 -6.38 2.89
CA LEU A 261 7.22 -5.61 3.48
C LEU A 261 6.07 -5.41 2.47
N GLY A 262 4.89 -5.93 2.83
CA GLY A 262 3.68 -5.87 2.01
C GLY A 262 2.81 -4.64 2.25
N VAL A 263 2.37 -4.40 3.48
CA VAL A 263 1.30 -3.42 3.75
C VAL A 263 1.82 -1.97 3.80
N GLU A 264 3.04 -1.79 4.32
CA GLU A 264 3.67 -0.47 4.49
C GLU A 264 4.32 0.07 3.21
N GLY A 265 4.52 -0.78 2.20
CA GLY A 265 5.08 -0.37 0.92
C GLY A 265 4.17 0.60 0.16
N MET A 266 4.77 1.50 -0.62
CA MET A 266 4.03 2.46 -1.44
C MET A 266 3.44 1.80 -2.69
N LEU A 267 2.26 2.27 -3.10
CA LEU A 267 1.65 1.99 -4.41
C LEU A 267 1.67 3.25 -5.26
N PHE A 268 2.09 3.07 -6.51
CA PHE A 268 2.08 4.05 -7.58
C PHE A 268 0.89 3.73 -8.49
N ARG A 269 0.09 4.75 -8.79
CA ARG A 269 -1.13 4.63 -9.58
C ARG A 269 -0.86 5.03 -11.02
N HIS A 270 -1.32 4.20 -11.94
CA HIS A 270 -1.30 4.40 -13.37
C HIS A 270 -2.72 4.16 -13.89
N THR A 271 -3.33 5.15 -14.53
CA THR A 271 -4.70 5.04 -15.08
C THR A 271 -4.68 5.48 -16.54
N ALA A 272 -5.26 4.68 -17.42
CA ALA A 272 -5.49 5.08 -18.79
C ALA A 272 -6.50 6.25 -18.79
N VAL A 273 -6.04 7.45 -19.17
CA VAL A 273 -6.91 8.59 -19.48
C VAL A 273 -6.65 8.99 -20.93
N ASP A 274 -7.67 9.52 -21.61
CA ASP A 274 -7.68 9.67 -23.07
C ASP A 274 -6.48 10.47 -23.63
N ASP A 275 -5.94 11.41 -22.84
CA ASP A 275 -4.81 12.26 -23.23
C ASP A 275 -3.43 11.76 -22.70
N ASP A 276 -3.37 10.64 -21.95
CA ASP A 276 -2.13 10.07 -21.40
C ASP A 276 -1.82 8.69 -22.02
N HIS A 277 -1.32 8.73 -23.25
CA HIS A 277 -0.96 7.54 -24.02
C HIS A 277 0.13 6.70 -23.35
N VAL A 278 1.04 7.32 -22.58
CA VAL A 278 2.14 6.62 -21.89
C VAL A 278 1.57 5.75 -20.77
N THR A 279 0.70 6.33 -19.94
CA THR A 279 0.08 5.58 -18.85
C THR A 279 -0.91 4.54 -19.37
N ALA A 280 -1.64 4.83 -20.45
CA ALA A 280 -2.48 3.84 -21.12
C ALA A 280 -1.66 2.64 -21.62
N ALA A 281 -0.55 2.89 -22.31
CA ALA A 281 0.37 1.84 -22.76
C ALA A 281 0.96 1.05 -21.58
N TYR A 282 1.27 1.70 -20.45
CA TYR A 282 1.75 1.01 -19.26
C TYR A 282 0.70 0.05 -18.68
N VAL A 283 -0.58 0.46 -18.62
CA VAL A 283 -1.68 -0.43 -18.17
C VAL A 283 -1.79 -1.63 -19.10
N GLU A 284 -1.80 -1.40 -20.42
CA GLU A 284 -1.87 -2.47 -21.43
C GLU A 284 -0.69 -3.45 -21.32
N GLN A 285 0.54 -2.93 -21.26
CA GLN A 285 1.75 -3.76 -21.13
C GLN A 285 1.77 -4.54 -19.81
N THR A 286 1.25 -3.96 -18.72
CA THR A 286 1.15 -4.65 -17.43
C THR A 286 0.13 -5.78 -17.50
N GLN A 287 -1.00 -5.59 -18.18
CA GLN A 287 -1.99 -6.64 -18.43
C GLN A 287 -1.40 -7.77 -19.26
N GLN A 288 -0.70 -7.45 -20.37
CA GLN A 288 -0.01 -8.43 -21.20
C GLN A 288 1.03 -9.24 -20.41
N TRP A 289 1.82 -8.57 -19.55
CA TRP A 289 2.75 -9.23 -18.65
C TRP A 289 2.03 -10.20 -17.69
N PHE A 290 0.96 -9.75 -17.01
CA PHE A 290 0.18 -10.61 -16.12
C PHE A 290 -0.36 -11.84 -16.85
N ASP A 291 -0.98 -11.63 -18.01
CA ASP A 291 -1.56 -12.70 -18.83
C ASP A 291 -0.50 -13.66 -19.36
N SER A 292 0.70 -13.18 -19.67
CA SER A 292 1.82 -14.02 -20.08
C SER A 292 2.17 -15.02 -18.97
N LEU A 293 2.31 -14.56 -17.73
CA LEU A 293 2.60 -15.44 -16.58
C LEU A 293 1.43 -16.39 -16.33
N TRP A 294 0.21 -15.86 -16.30
CA TRP A 294 -1.02 -16.60 -16.01
C TRP A 294 -1.25 -17.77 -16.97
N ASN A 295 -1.03 -17.56 -18.27
CA ASN A 295 -1.37 -18.53 -19.31
C ASN A 295 -0.21 -19.49 -19.66
N THR A 296 1.01 -19.24 -19.20
CA THR A 296 2.18 -20.05 -19.59
C THR A 296 2.75 -20.86 -18.44
N ILE A 297 3.40 -20.19 -17.48
CA ILE A 297 4.21 -20.83 -16.43
C ILE A 297 3.48 -20.95 -15.09
N ALA A 298 2.37 -20.25 -14.92
CA ALA A 298 1.59 -20.33 -13.70
C ALA A 298 0.75 -21.62 -13.67
N VAL A 299 0.81 -22.36 -12.57
CA VAL A 299 0.05 -23.60 -12.35
C VAL A 299 -1.17 -23.35 -11.47
N PRO A 300 -2.28 -24.11 -11.63
CA PRO A 300 -3.45 -23.97 -10.76
C PRO A 300 -3.12 -24.06 -9.27
N TRP A 301 -3.82 -23.30 -8.43
CA TRP A 301 -3.57 -23.31 -6.98
C TRP A 301 -3.64 -24.71 -6.36
N ASP A 302 -4.64 -25.48 -6.74
CA ASP A 302 -4.91 -26.83 -6.20
C ASP A 302 -4.13 -27.95 -6.95
N SER A 303 -3.16 -27.60 -7.81
CA SER A 303 -2.27 -28.56 -8.46
C SER A 303 -1.07 -28.96 -7.62
#